data_AF-A0A7K8AXH6-F1
#
_entry.id   AF-A0A7K8AXH6-F1
#
_cell.length_a   1.000
_cell.length_b   1.000
_cell.length_c   1.000
_cell.angle_alpha   90.00
_cell.angle_beta   90.00
_cell.angle_gamma   90.00
#
_symmetry.space_group_name_H-M   'P 1'
#
loop_
_entity.id
_entity.type
_entity.pdbx_description
1 polymer ?
#
loop_
_entity_poly.entity_id
_entity_poly.type
_entity_poly.pdbx_seq_one_letter_code
_entity_poly.pdbx_strand_id
1 'polypeptide(L)'
;RCAGRVEVFHAGRWGTVCDDTWGLAEAEVTCRQVRCGAALWAPGAARFGEGAGPVWLEGLRCAGSEAHLAQCPALPWGRHTCNHVEDAGAICAGVCAAQATPSPVPPPLPPGNRSSGEVRLAAGPHLCAGRVEVLHEGRWGTVCDNGWDVSDAQV
;
A
#
# COMPACT_ATOMS: atom_id res chain seq x y z
N ARG A 1 -3.12 -8.40 7.99
CA ARG A 1 -3.54 -7.05 7.51
C ARG A 1 -2.34 -6.14 7.64
N CYS A 2 -1.82 -5.56 6.56
CA CYS A 2 -0.64 -4.67 6.58
C CYS A 2 -1.08 -3.24 6.25
N ALA A 3 -1.77 -2.61 7.19
CA ALA A 3 -2.26 -1.24 7.05
C ALA A 3 -2.41 -0.57 8.42
N GLY A 4 -2.08 0.71 8.52
CA GLY A 4 -2.23 1.47 9.77
C GLY A 4 -1.58 2.85 9.72
N ARG A 5 -1.73 3.60 10.83
CA ARG A 5 -1.00 4.85 11.07
C ARG A 5 0.50 4.54 11.18
N VAL A 6 1.32 5.43 10.64
CA VAL A 6 2.78 5.32 10.70
C VAL A 6 3.29 6.00 11.96
N GLU A 7 3.99 5.23 12.78
CA GLU A 7 4.67 5.72 13.97
C GLU A 7 6.16 5.35 13.90
N VAL A 8 7.03 6.25 14.33
CA VAL A 8 8.48 6.07 14.37
C VAL A 8 8.99 6.19 15.80
N PHE A 9 9.98 5.38 16.14
CA PHE A 9 10.61 5.42 17.46
C PHE A 9 11.88 6.29 17.42
N HIS A 10 11.86 7.40 18.17
CA HIS A 10 12.99 8.33 18.26
C HIS A 10 13.12 8.85 19.69
N ALA A 11 14.36 9.07 20.15
CA ALA A 11 14.66 9.59 21.49
C ALA A 11 13.90 8.89 22.64
N GLY A 12 13.72 7.56 22.55
CA GLY A 12 13.11 6.76 23.61
C GLY A 12 11.57 6.74 23.63
N ARG A 13 10.89 7.33 22.65
CA ARG A 13 9.42 7.37 22.59
C ARG A 13 8.89 7.22 21.15
N TRP A 14 7.70 6.63 21.04
CA TRP A 14 6.94 6.61 19.80
C TRP A 14 6.36 7.99 19.50
N GLY A 15 6.23 8.29 18.22
CA GLY A 15 5.57 9.49 17.71
C GLY A 15 5.14 9.29 16.26
N THR A 16 4.26 10.16 15.81
CA THR A 16 3.60 10.05 14.50
C THR A 16 4.39 10.73 13.41
N VAL A 17 3.94 10.58 12.16
CA VAL A 17 4.51 11.22 10.98
C VAL A 17 3.43 12.09 10.36
N CYS A 18 3.77 13.33 9.99
CA CYS A 18 2.83 14.21 9.31
C CYS A 18 2.63 13.80 7.84
N ASP A 19 1.41 14.00 7.34
CA ASP A 19 1.03 13.73 5.96
C ASP A 19 1.43 14.83 4.95
N ASP A 20 2.01 15.93 5.42
CA ASP A 20 2.61 16.95 4.56
C ASP A 20 3.72 16.34 3.69
N THR A 21 3.50 16.37 2.37
CA THR A 21 4.32 15.72 1.33
C THR A 21 4.38 14.19 1.41
N TRP A 22 3.52 13.56 2.20
CA TRP A 22 3.43 12.10 2.30
C TRP A 22 2.84 11.47 1.05
N GLY A 23 3.60 10.58 0.42
CA GLY A 23 3.20 9.92 -0.81
C GLY A 23 3.59 8.44 -0.86
N LEU A 24 3.44 7.86 -2.06
CA LEU A 24 3.73 6.44 -2.28
C LEU A 24 5.21 6.10 -2.05
N ALA A 25 6.14 7.04 -2.27
CA ALA A 25 7.56 6.78 -2.03
C ALA A 25 7.85 6.58 -0.54
N GLU A 26 7.26 7.40 0.33
CA GLU A 26 7.37 7.29 1.79
C GLU A 26 6.67 6.01 2.30
N ALA A 27 5.48 5.72 1.76
CA ALA A 27 4.78 4.49 2.05
C ALA A 27 5.57 3.26 1.59
N GLU A 28 6.27 3.30 0.45
CA GLU A 28 7.09 2.18 -0.05
C GLU A 28 8.24 1.88 0.90
N VAL A 29 8.95 2.91 1.35
CA VAL A 29 9.99 2.77 2.40
C VAL A 29 9.39 2.17 3.67
N THR A 30 8.23 2.65 4.10
CA THR A 30 7.52 2.15 5.29
C THR A 30 7.15 0.67 5.17
N CYS A 31 6.47 0.31 4.08
CA CYS A 31 5.97 -1.04 3.82
C CYS A 31 7.12 -2.03 3.70
N ARG A 32 8.23 -1.63 3.07
CA ARG A 32 9.44 -2.44 3.01
C ARG A 32 10.13 -2.56 4.37
N GLN A 33 10.22 -1.46 5.12
CA GLN A 33 10.84 -1.44 6.45
C GLN A 33 10.12 -2.37 7.44
N VAL A 34 8.78 -2.45 7.38
CA VAL A 34 7.96 -3.36 8.20
C VAL A 34 7.72 -4.73 7.54
N ARG A 35 8.36 -5.00 6.38
CA ARG A 35 8.29 -6.27 5.63
C ARG A 35 6.88 -6.70 5.24
N CYS A 36 6.06 -5.73 4.85
CA CYS A 36 4.66 -5.92 4.46
C CYS A 36 4.45 -5.84 2.94
N GLY A 37 5.49 -6.08 2.14
CA GLY A 37 5.43 -5.99 0.68
C GLY A 37 5.53 -4.55 0.18
N ALA A 38 5.04 -4.31 -1.03
CA ALA A 38 5.00 -2.99 -1.66
C ALA A 38 3.89 -2.11 -1.07
N ALA A 39 4.04 -0.79 -1.19
CA ALA A 39 3.01 0.17 -0.86
C ALA A 39 1.89 0.16 -1.91
N LEU A 40 0.65 0.06 -1.43
CA LEU A 40 -0.55 0.23 -2.24
C LEU A 40 -1.08 1.65 -2.13
N TRP A 41 -1.01 2.24 -0.93
CA TRP A 41 -1.55 3.57 -0.68
C TRP A 41 -0.88 4.27 0.50
N ALA A 42 -0.85 5.59 0.44
CA ALA A 42 -0.27 6.49 1.43
C ALA A 42 -1.37 7.44 1.95
N PRO A 43 -2.34 6.96 2.74
CA PRO A 43 -3.41 7.82 3.25
C PRO A 43 -2.87 8.84 4.27
N GLY A 44 -3.35 10.08 4.18
CA GLY A 44 -3.18 11.11 5.21
C GLY A 44 -4.43 11.29 6.07
N ALA A 45 -4.58 12.50 6.61
CA ALA A 45 -5.75 13.00 7.32
C ALA A 45 -6.23 12.07 8.44
N ALA A 46 -5.29 11.45 9.18
CA ALA A 46 -5.58 10.53 10.27
C ALA A 46 -6.59 9.44 9.91
N ARG A 47 -6.53 8.90 8.69
CA ARG A 47 -7.51 7.89 8.21
C ARG A 47 -7.61 6.64 9.10
N PHE A 48 -6.53 6.31 9.80
CA PHE A 48 -6.48 5.21 10.78
C PHE A 48 -6.72 5.66 12.23
N GLY A 49 -7.24 6.87 12.41
CA GLY A 49 -7.37 7.55 13.68
C GLY A 49 -6.14 8.38 14.03
N GLU A 50 -6.37 9.44 14.79
CA GLU A 50 -5.34 10.30 15.36
C GLU A 50 -4.43 9.49 16.31
N GLY A 51 -3.14 9.81 16.27
CA GLY A 51 -2.17 9.34 17.24
C GLY A 51 -2.14 10.23 18.47
N ALA A 52 -1.09 10.04 19.27
CA ALA A 52 -0.84 10.83 20.46
C ALA A 52 0.66 11.01 20.67
N GLY A 53 1.02 12.09 21.35
CA GLY A 53 2.41 12.37 21.70
C GLY A 53 3.09 13.29 20.68
N PRO A 54 4.38 13.08 20.37
CA PRO A 54 5.10 13.94 19.46
C PRO A 54 4.80 13.56 18.00
N VAL A 55 4.80 14.55 17.11
CA VAL A 55 4.96 14.30 15.67
C VAL A 55 6.46 14.39 15.38
N TRP A 56 7.05 13.30 14.88
CA TRP A 56 8.50 13.21 14.75
C TRP A 56 9.04 13.72 13.43
N LEU A 57 8.30 13.50 12.35
CA LEU A 57 8.75 13.78 10.99
C LEU A 57 7.68 14.58 10.23
N GLU A 58 8.13 15.58 9.49
CA GLU A 58 7.36 16.38 8.54
C GLU A 58 8.23 16.63 7.30
N GLY A 59 7.59 16.77 6.14
CA GLY A 59 8.27 17.18 4.91
C GLY A 59 9.14 16.07 4.34
N LEU A 60 8.76 14.81 4.54
CA LEU A 60 9.48 13.65 4.04
C LEU A 60 9.47 13.62 2.52
N ARG A 61 10.65 13.47 1.92
CA ARG A 61 10.83 13.38 0.47
C ARG A 61 11.73 12.21 0.13
N CYS A 62 11.21 11.01 0.31
CA CYS A 62 11.88 9.77 -0.02
C CYS A 62 12.00 9.60 -1.55
N ALA A 63 13.07 8.95 -1.98
CA ALA A 63 13.21 8.40 -3.32
C ALA A 63 12.45 7.06 -3.47
N GLY A 64 12.05 6.43 -2.36
CA GLY A 64 11.43 5.10 -2.31
C GLY A 64 12.44 3.96 -2.20
N SER A 65 13.74 4.27 -2.25
CA SER A 65 14.83 3.29 -2.21
C SER A 65 15.57 3.25 -0.87
N GLU A 66 15.23 4.14 0.05
CA GLU A 66 15.79 4.22 1.40
C GLU A 66 15.43 3.02 2.28
N ALA A 67 16.36 2.55 3.10
CA ALA A 67 16.11 1.40 3.97
C ALA A 67 15.15 1.74 5.13
N HIS A 68 15.17 3.00 5.57
CA HIS A 68 14.36 3.49 6.69
C HIS A 68 13.83 4.90 6.42
N LEU A 69 12.64 5.23 6.92
CA LEU A 69 12.07 6.58 6.83
C LEU A 69 13.02 7.66 7.37
N ALA A 70 13.79 7.34 8.40
CA ALA A 70 14.79 8.23 9.01
C ALA A 70 15.92 8.67 8.07
N GLN A 71 16.10 7.99 6.93
CA GLN A 71 17.12 8.31 5.93
C GLN A 71 16.61 9.24 4.83
N CYS A 72 15.29 9.41 4.73
CA CYS A 72 14.71 10.32 3.76
C CYS A 72 14.99 11.77 4.18
N PRO A 73 15.25 12.67 3.22
CA PRO A 73 15.23 14.10 3.47
C PRO A 73 13.93 14.52 4.17
N ALA A 74 14.05 15.21 5.31
CA ALA A 74 12.94 15.69 6.12
C ALA A 74 13.36 16.95 6.90
N LEU A 75 12.40 17.61 7.54
CA LEU A 75 12.73 18.59 8.58
C LEU A 75 13.43 17.89 9.76
N PRO A 76 14.23 18.62 10.57
CA PRO A 76 14.80 18.08 11.80
C PRO A 76 13.72 17.45 12.70
N TRP A 77 14.09 16.35 13.35
CA TRP A 77 13.20 15.60 14.25
C TRP A 77 12.44 16.49 15.24
N GLY A 78 11.12 16.34 15.26
CA GLY A 78 10.23 17.10 16.15
C GLY A 78 9.98 18.55 15.72
N ARG A 79 10.55 19.02 14.61
CA ARG A 79 10.20 20.32 14.02
C ARG A 79 9.07 20.12 13.01
N HIS A 80 7.87 20.50 13.41
CA HIS A 80 6.68 20.40 12.58
C HIS A 80 5.68 21.53 12.88
N THR A 81 4.75 21.78 11.96
CA THR A 81 3.54 22.60 12.15
C THR A 81 2.27 21.76 12.22
N CYS A 82 2.37 20.45 11.97
CA CYS A 82 1.21 19.57 11.92
C CYS A 82 0.63 19.25 13.29
N ASN A 83 -0.65 18.86 13.30
CA ASN A 83 -1.36 18.29 14.43
C ASN A 83 -1.83 16.85 14.09
N HIS A 84 -2.42 16.13 15.05
CA HIS A 84 -2.70 14.69 14.85
C HIS A 84 -3.80 14.39 13.82
N VAL A 85 -4.61 15.37 13.40
CA VAL A 85 -5.54 15.17 12.27
C VAL A 85 -4.79 14.96 10.94
N GLU A 86 -3.50 15.29 10.90
CA GLU A 86 -2.60 15.19 9.75
C GLU A 86 -1.69 13.95 9.86
N ASP A 87 -2.01 13.00 10.75
CA ASP A 87 -1.18 11.80 10.90
C ASP A 87 -1.26 10.91 9.65
N ALA A 88 -0.08 10.58 9.13
CA ALA A 88 0.11 9.74 7.96
C ALA A 88 -0.13 8.26 8.27
N GLY A 89 -0.64 7.55 7.27
CA GLY A 89 -0.84 6.11 7.26
C GLY A 89 -0.23 5.45 6.03
N ALA A 90 -0.09 4.14 6.10
CA ALA A 90 0.35 3.30 5.00
C ALA A 90 -0.59 2.11 4.84
N ILE A 91 -0.90 1.78 3.59
CA ILE A 91 -1.52 0.51 3.21
C ILE A 91 -0.53 -0.22 2.32
N CYS A 92 -0.12 -1.40 2.76
CA CYS A 92 0.78 -2.26 2.02
C CYS A 92 0.03 -3.45 1.44
N ALA A 93 0.61 -4.06 0.42
CA ALA A 93 0.08 -5.26 -0.23
C ALA A 93 -0.09 -6.44 0.74
N GLY A 94 0.65 -6.41 1.86
CA GLY A 94 0.91 -7.59 2.66
C GLY A 94 1.94 -8.47 1.96
N VAL A 95 2.51 -9.40 2.72
CA VAL A 95 3.17 -10.54 2.10
C VAL A 95 2.05 -11.36 1.47
N CYS A 96 1.77 -11.14 0.18
CA CYS A 96 1.04 -12.13 -0.62
C CYS A 96 1.78 -13.44 -0.37
N ALA A 97 1.14 -14.38 0.32
CA ALA A 97 1.79 -15.59 0.78
C ALA A 97 2.45 -16.25 -0.44
N ALA A 98 3.78 -16.20 -0.49
CA ALA A 98 4.60 -17.02 -1.38
C ALA A 98 4.52 -18.52 -0.97
N GLN A 99 3.35 -18.95 -0.48
CA GLN A 99 2.95 -20.33 -0.29
C GLN A 99 1.75 -20.72 -1.16
N ALA A 100 1.19 -19.81 -1.96
CA ALA A 100 0.81 -20.25 -3.28
C ALA A 100 2.12 -20.30 -4.05
N THR A 101 2.59 -21.50 -4.37
CA THR A 101 3.49 -21.71 -5.51
C THR A 101 3.12 -20.73 -6.62
N PRO A 102 4.05 -20.14 -7.39
CA PRO A 102 3.65 -19.54 -8.65
C PRO A 102 2.92 -20.66 -9.38
N SER A 103 1.58 -20.63 -9.40
CA SER A 103 0.84 -21.51 -10.27
C SER A 103 1.40 -21.12 -11.62
N PRO A 104 2.07 -22.04 -12.33
CA PRO A 104 2.48 -21.76 -13.68
C PRO A 104 1.22 -21.25 -14.35
N VAL A 105 1.33 -20.12 -15.06
CA VAL A 105 0.26 -19.60 -15.92
C VAL A 105 -0.50 -20.81 -16.44
N PRO A 106 -1.78 -21.02 -16.05
CA PRO A 106 -2.44 -22.27 -16.39
C PRO A 106 -2.26 -22.45 -17.89
N PRO A 107 -1.78 -23.62 -18.35
CA PRO A 107 -1.65 -23.88 -19.77
C PRO A 107 -2.98 -23.49 -20.43
N PRO A 108 -2.97 -22.93 -21.65
CA PRO A 108 -4.20 -22.51 -22.32
C PRO A 108 -5.24 -23.60 -22.15
N LEU A 109 -6.27 -23.30 -21.35
CA LEU A 109 -7.23 -24.29 -20.90
C LEU A 109 -7.87 -24.92 -22.14
N PRO A 110 -8.04 -26.25 -22.19
CA PRO A 110 -8.72 -26.88 -23.29
C PRO A 110 -10.10 -26.22 -23.48
N PRO A 111 -10.62 -26.11 -24.71
CA PRO A 111 -11.94 -25.58 -24.96
C PRO A 111 -12.98 -26.55 -24.39
N GLY A 112 -13.30 -26.43 -23.10
CA GLY A 112 -14.22 -27.33 -22.41
C GLY A 112 -14.47 -26.90 -20.97
N ASN A 113 -15.70 -26.44 -20.72
CA ASN A 113 -16.25 -25.92 -19.46
C ASN A 113 -15.63 -24.59 -18.97
N ARG A 114 -16.09 -23.48 -19.56
CA ARG A 114 -15.67 -22.12 -19.22
C ARG A 114 -16.35 -21.70 -17.93
N SER A 115 -15.64 -21.71 -16.80
CA SER A 115 -16.05 -21.05 -15.58
C SER A 115 -16.04 -19.53 -15.80
N SER A 116 -17.19 -18.96 -16.17
CA SER A 116 -17.39 -17.51 -16.13
C SER A 116 -17.26 -17.02 -14.68
N GLY A 117 -16.53 -15.93 -14.47
CA GLY A 117 -16.35 -15.30 -13.16
C GLY A 117 -14.98 -15.52 -12.50
N GLU A 118 -14.04 -16.21 -13.15
CA GLU A 118 -12.65 -16.24 -12.68
C GLU A 118 -12.00 -14.86 -12.81
N VAL A 119 -11.25 -14.42 -11.80
CA VAL A 119 -10.67 -13.07 -11.71
C VAL A 119 -9.15 -13.16 -11.63
N ARG A 120 -8.45 -12.25 -12.31
CA ARG A 120 -6.99 -12.08 -12.19
C ARG A 120 -6.58 -10.62 -12.18
N LEU A 121 -5.38 -10.35 -11.67
CA LEU A 121 -4.69 -9.07 -11.84
C LEU A 121 -3.70 -9.17 -12.99
N ALA A 122 -3.78 -8.26 -13.96
CA ALA A 122 -2.92 -8.21 -15.13
C ALA A 122 -2.09 -6.92 -15.16
N ALA A 123 -0.84 -7.01 -15.62
CA ALA A 123 0.05 -5.88 -15.89
C ALA A 123 0.25 -4.90 -14.72
N GLY A 124 0.36 -5.40 -13.49
CA GLY A 124 0.72 -4.57 -12.34
C GLY A 124 2.20 -4.64 -11.97
N PRO A 125 2.66 -3.72 -11.10
CA PRO A 125 4.05 -3.66 -10.65
C PRO A 125 4.47 -4.88 -9.80
N HIS A 126 3.50 -5.63 -9.26
CA HIS A 126 3.72 -6.82 -8.44
C HIS A 126 2.46 -7.70 -8.41
N LEU A 127 2.57 -8.92 -7.87
CA LEU A 127 1.49 -9.93 -7.86
C LEU A 127 0.19 -9.48 -7.16
N CYS A 128 0.28 -8.54 -6.22
CA CYS A 128 -0.86 -8.01 -5.47
C CYS A 128 -1.46 -6.72 -6.05
N ALA A 129 -1.06 -6.30 -7.26
CA ALA A 129 -1.61 -5.13 -7.93
C ALA A 129 -1.70 -5.39 -9.43
N GLY A 130 -2.61 -4.69 -10.11
CA GLY A 130 -2.79 -4.79 -11.55
C GLY A 130 -4.20 -4.40 -11.96
N ARG A 131 -4.45 -4.44 -13.25
CA ARG A 131 -5.79 -4.31 -13.81
C ARG A 131 -6.60 -5.56 -13.48
N VAL A 132 -7.82 -5.36 -12.98
CA VAL A 132 -8.77 -6.45 -12.76
C VAL A 132 -9.30 -6.95 -14.11
N GLU A 133 -9.10 -8.23 -14.37
CA GLU A 133 -9.67 -8.92 -15.53
C GLU A 133 -10.57 -10.06 -15.08
N VAL A 134 -11.71 -10.22 -15.77
CA VAL A 134 -12.71 -11.26 -15.49
C VAL A 134 -12.84 -12.16 -16.71
N LEU A 135 -12.81 -13.47 -16.49
CA LEU A 135 -13.06 -14.46 -17.53
C LEU A 135 -14.57 -14.57 -17.76
N HIS A 136 -15.02 -14.22 -18.97
CA HIS A 136 -16.40 -14.37 -19.39
C HIS A 136 -16.46 -15.07 -20.74
N GLU A 137 -17.19 -16.18 -20.81
CA GLU A 137 -17.30 -16.97 -22.04
C GLU A 137 -15.94 -17.25 -22.70
N GLY A 138 -14.92 -17.55 -21.89
CA GLY A 138 -13.60 -17.95 -22.40
C GLY A 138 -12.76 -16.78 -22.95
N ARG A 139 -13.18 -15.55 -22.70
CA ARG A 139 -12.44 -14.33 -23.02
C ARG A 139 -12.20 -13.53 -21.75
N TRP A 140 -10.98 -13.02 -21.58
CA TRP A 140 -10.68 -12.08 -20.53
C TRP A 140 -11.18 -10.69 -20.93
N GLY A 141 -12.06 -10.13 -20.09
CA GLY A 141 -12.56 -8.76 -20.20
C GLY A 141 -12.05 -7.89 -19.05
N THR A 142 -12.18 -6.57 -19.20
CA THR A 142 -11.84 -5.60 -18.17
C THR A 142 -13.08 -5.20 -17.37
N VAL A 143 -12.88 -4.82 -16.11
CA VAL A 143 -13.94 -4.22 -15.29
C VAL A 143 -13.99 -2.70 -15.54
N CYS A 144 -15.20 -2.14 -15.61
CA CYS A 144 -15.39 -0.69 -15.72
C CYS A 144 -15.15 -0.03 -14.35
N ASP A 145 -14.50 1.12 -14.34
CA ASP A 145 -14.15 1.89 -13.16
C ASP A 145 -15.30 2.74 -12.60
N ASN A 146 -16.42 2.86 -13.33
CA ASN A 146 -17.59 3.62 -12.86
C ASN A 146 -18.15 3.02 -11.56
N GLY A 147 -17.91 3.73 -10.45
CA GLY A 147 -18.32 3.29 -9.12
C GLY A 147 -17.36 2.30 -8.46
N TRP A 148 -16.21 2.00 -9.07
CA TRP A 148 -15.19 1.15 -8.49
C TRP A 148 -14.48 1.87 -7.33
N ASP A 149 -14.68 1.38 -6.11
CA ASP A 149 -14.09 1.94 -4.91
C ASP A 149 -13.32 0.90 -4.08
N VAL A 150 -12.84 1.34 -2.91
CA VAL A 150 -12.02 0.50 -2.03
C VAL A 150 -12.80 -0.68 -1.44
N SER A 151 -14.12 -0.62 -1.41
CA SER A 151 -15.01 -1.69 -0.97
C SER A 151 -15.04 -2.80 -2.00
N ASP A 152 -15.08 -2.46 -3.29
CA ASP A 152 -15.02 -3.43 -4.39
C ASP A 152 -13.68 -4.17 -4.42
N ALA A 153 -12.59 -3.45 -4.14
CA ALA A 153 -11.24 -4.02 -4.07
C ALA A 153 -10.99 -4.92 -2.83
N GLN A 154 -11.94 -5.01 -1.90
CA GLN A 154 -11.84 -5.83 -0.68
C GLN A 154 -12.60 -7.16 -0.75
N VAL A 155 -13.37 -7.40 -1.84
CA VAL A 155 -14.15 -8.64 -2.07
C VAL A 155 -13.24 -9.78 -2.51
#